data_AF-A0A9P0JZN9-F1
#
_entry.id   AF-A0A9P0JZN9-F1
#
_cell.length_a   1.000
_cell.length_b   1.000
_cell.length_c   1.000
_cell.angle_alpha   90.00
_cell.angle_beta   90.00
_cell.angle_gamma   90.00
#
_symmetry.space_group_name_H-M   'P 1'
#
loop_
_entity.id
_entity.type
_entity.pdbx_description
1 polymer ?
#
loop_
_entity_poly.entity_id
_entity_poly.type
_entity_poly.pdbx_seq_one_letter_code
_entity_poly.pdbx_strand_id
1 'polypeptide(L)'
;MISYFTSSFEVDCGKISQFKNIPGVSSEKSGDAILIDMLRSYAAGFIFTTSLPPTVLAGACKAIEILASEEGRQLREKHQANVKHLRNELLKRGFPVEHTPSHIIPIKIGNPLQCGAVSDMLLKEKGHYIQAINYPTVARGEEKLRLAPTPHHSKELMNKLVEDLSEVWAELKLPLGGLQCGQECKFCHQPILFDLFESRENSRNSMHNCNIPNCPQIVAAPA
;
A
#
# COMPACT_ATOMS: atom_id res chain seq x y z
N MET A 1 -11.31 1.31 -0.45
CA MET A 1 -9.90 1.15 -0.83
C MET A 1 -9.08 1.06 0.46
N ILE A 2 -8.92 -0.15 1.01
CA ILE A 2 -8.23 -0.38 2.29
C ILE A 2 -6.74 -0.50 2.00
N SER A 3 -5.96 0.49 2.43
CA SER A 3 -4.50 0.42 2.44
C SER A 3 -4.06 -0.53 3.56
N TYR A 4 -3.28 -1.55 3.20
CA TYR A 4 -2.73 -2.52 4.15
C TYR A 4 -1.61 -1.87 4.98
N PHE A 5 -1.86 -1.69 6.28
CA PHE A 5 -0.81 -1.48 7.28
C PHE A 5 -0.42 -2.85 7.82
N THR A 6 0.83 -3.26 7.61
CA THR A 6 1.41 -4.49 8.17
C THR A 6 1.63 -4.32 9.67
N SER A 7 0.61 -4.66 10.44
CA SER A 7 0.71 -5.02 11.85
C SER A 7 -0.12 -6.30 11.99
N SER A 8 0.33 -7.26 12.79
CA SER A 8 -0.38 -8.52 13.02
C SER A 8 -1.80 -8.21 13.53
N PHE A 9 -2.78 -8.23 12.64
CA PHE A 9 -4.19 -8.07 12.99
C PHE A 9 -4.69 -9.41 13.51
N GLU A 10 -4.63 -9.59 14.82
CA GLU A 10 -5.42 -10.62 15.49
C GLU A 10 -6.83 -10.06 15.63
N VAL A 11 -7.66 -10.30 14.62
CA VAL A 11 -9.09 -9.96 14.71
C VAL A 11 -9.79 -11.13 15.37
N ASP A 12 -9.75 -11.11 16.69
CA ASP A 12 -10.65 -11.91 17.50
C ASP A 12 -12.02 -11.22 17.41
N CYS A 13 -13.09 -11.95 17.08
CA CYS A 13 -14.45 -11.43 16.82
C CYS A 13 -15.13 -10.69 18.00
N GLY A 14 -14.36 -10.29 19.01
CA GLY A 14 -14.80 -9.49 20.16
C GLY A 14 -13.84 -8.38 20.61
N LYS A 15 -12.70 -8.13 19.97
CA LYS A 15 -11.77 -7.05 20.40
C LYS A 15 -11.10 -6.33 19.24
N ILE A 16 -11.46 -5.07 19.04
CA ILE A 16 -10.74 -4.15 18.15
C ILE A 16 -10.22 -3.00 19.01
N SER A 17 -8.92 -2.94 19.27
CA SER A 17 -8.23 -1.65 19.39
C SER A 17 -6.72 -1.81 19.32
N GLN A 18 -6.09 -1.07 18.41
CA GLN A 18 -4.67 -0.76 18.44
C GLN A 18 -4.50 0.68 18.88
N PHE A 19 -3.98 0.93 20.07
CA PHE A 19 -3.33 2.19 20.42
C PHE A 19 -2.17 1.89 21.37
N LYS A 20 -1.11 2.68 21.35
CA LYS A 20 0.08 2.50 22.19
C LYS A 20 0.35 3.80 22.95
N ASN A 21 0.49 3.64 24.27
CA ASN A 21 1.11 4.52 25.27
C ASN A 21 0.46 5.87 25.63
N ILE A 22 -0.22 5.91 26.78
CA ILE A 22 -0.34 7.08 27.67
C ILE A 22 0.04 6.62 29.09
N PRO A 23 0.88 7.35 29.85
CA PRO A 23 1.28 6.93 31.19
C PRO A 23 0.24 7.37 32.24
N GLY A 24 -0.13 6.45 33.15
CA GLY A 24 -0.70 6.84 34.45
C GLY A 24 -1.97 6.14 34.91
N VAL A 25 -2.08 4.81 34.86
CA VAL A 25 -2.98 4.03 35.75
C VAL A 25 -2.39 2.65 36.01
N SER A 26 -2.20 2.31 37.29
CA SER A 26 -1.74 1.01 37.78
C SER A 26 -2.85 -0.05 37.70
N SER A 27 -2.75 -1.01 36.78
CA SER A 27 -3.26 -2.36 37.01
C SER A 27 -2.44 -3.39 36.23
N GLU A 28 -2.20 -4.53 36.86
CA GLU A 28 -1.19 -5.53 36.49
C GLU A 28 -1.71 -6.49 35.41
N LYS A 29 -2.13 -5.96 34.26
CA LYS A 29 -2.42 -6.74 33.05
C LYS A 29 -1.92 -5.95 31.85
N SER A 30 -1.09 -6.60 31.02
CA SER A 30 -0.51 -6.13 29.76
C SER A 30 -1.14 -4.83 29.25
N GLY A 31 -0.37 -3.72 29.24
CA GLY A 31 -0.86 -2.34 29.16
C GLY A 31 -1.85 -2.02 28.03
N ASP A 32 -1.95 -2.88 27.03
CA ASP A 32 -2.96 -2.82 25.98
C ASP A 32 -4.39 -2.90 26.56
N ALA A 33 -4.65 -3.80 27.51
CA ALA A 33 -6.01 -4.04 28.04
C ALA A 33 -6.62 -2.82 28.74
N ILE A 34 -5.80 -2.07 29.49
CA ILE A 34 -6.23 -0.84 30.18
C ILE A 34 -6.55 0.24 29.15
N LEU A 35 -5.76 0.32 28.08
CA LEU A 35 -5.98 1.29 27.03
C LEU A 35 -7.25 0.98 26.22
N ILE A 36 -7.52 -0.29 25.92
CA ILE A 36 -8.79 -0.72 25.31
C ILE A 36 -9.96 -0.24 26.19
N ASP A 37 -9.85 -0.46 27.50
CA ASP A 37 -10.93 -0.14 28.43
C ASP A 37 -11.13 1.38 28.57
N MET A 38 -10.05 2.16 28.60
CA MET A 38 -10.11 3.62 28.58
C MET A 38 -10.82 4.13 27.31
N LEU A 39 -10.46 3.63 26.13
CA LEU A 39 -11.13 4.02 24.88
C LEU A 39 -12.61 3.63 24.88
N ARG A 40 -12.92 2.42 25.37
CA ARG A 40 -14.30 1.94 25.51
C ARG A 40 -15.15 2.83 26.42
N SER A 41 -14.56 3.38 27.48
CA SER A 41 -15.24 4.21 28.47
C SER A 41 -15.27 5.72 28.15
N TYR A 42 -14.32 6.24 27.37
CA TYR A 42 -14.17 7.69 27.17
C TYR A 42 -14.29 8.16 25.70
N ALA A 43 -14.17 7.29 24.71
CA ALA A 43 -14.25 7.71 23.31
C ALA A 43 -15.70 8.02 22.91
N ALA A 44 -16.06 9.30 22.82
CA ALA A 44 -17.40 9.74 22.42
C ALA A 44 -17.84 9.16 21.06
N GLY A 45 -16.91 9.04 20.11
CA GLY A 45 -17.16 8.43 18.79
C GLY A 45 -17.41 6.92 18.81
N PHE A 46 -17.06 6.23 19.90
CA PHE A 46 -17.38 4.82 20.12
C PHE A 46 -18.71 4.65 20.87
N ILE A 47 -18.97 5.50 21.88
CA ILE A 47 -20.13 5.38 22.77
C ILE A 47 -21.42 5.91 22.13
N PHE A 48 -21.35 7.04 21.43
CA PHE A 48 -22.53 7.76 20.92
C PHE A 48 -22.78 7.50 19.43
N THR A 49 -22.44 6.31 18.95
CA THR A 49 -22.69 5.86 17.57
C THR A 49 -23.36 4.49 17.55
N THR A 50 -24.13 4.21 16.50
CA THR A 50 -24.79 2.90 16.34
C THR A 50 -23.74 1.81 16.10
N SER A 51 -23.87 0.69 16.81
CA SER A 51 -23.00 -0.47 16.60
C SER A 51 -23.13 -1.03 15.18
N LEU A 52 -22.05 -1.63 14.68
CA LEU A 52 -22.05 -2.28 13.37
C LEU A 52 -23.07 -3.43 13.33
N PRO A 53 -23.80 -3.61 12.20
CA PRO A 53 -24.74 -4.72 12.06
C PRO A 53 -24.06 -6.08 12.28
N PRO A 54 -24.68 -7.04 13.00
CA PRO A 54 -24.09 -8.36 13.25
C PRO A 54 -23.71 -9.14 11.98
N THR A 55 -24.45 -8.92 10.89
CA THR A 55 -24.18 -9.55 9.59
C THR A 55 -22.85 -9.10 8.98
N VAL A 56 -22.49 -7.83 9.16
CA VAL A 56 -21.20 -7.28 8.69
C VAL A 56 -20.05 -7.87 9.51
N LEU A 57 -20.24 -8.02 10.82
CA LEU A 57 -19.25 -8.63 11.71
C LEU A 57 -19.00 -10.10 11.36
N ALA A 58 -20.06 -10.88 11.15
CA ALA A 58 -19.94 -12.28 10.75
C ALA A 58 -19.18 -12.43 9.42
N GLY A 59 -19.47 -11.57 8.43
CA GLY A 59 -18.75 -11.56 7.16
C GLY A 59 -17.27 -11.20 7.30
N ALA A 60 -16.96 -10.20 8.12
CA ALA A 60 -15.58 -9.81 8.40
C ALA A 60 -14.80 -10.94 9.09
N CYS A 61 -15.37 -11.53 10.15
CA CYS A 61 -14.79 -12.68 10.85
C CYS A 61 -14.45 -13.81 9.87
N LYS A 62 -15.39 -14.16 8.98
CA LYS A 62 -15.12 -15.21 8.01
C LYS A 62 -14.03 -14.85 7.00
N ALA A 63 -13.99 -13.60 6.54
CA ALA A 63 -12.94 -13.13 5.65
C ALA A 63 -11.55 -13.20 6.30
N ILE A 64 -11.44 -12.89 7.59
CA ILE A 64 -10.19 -12.99 8.36
C ILE A 64 -9.75 -14.44 8.49
N GLU A 65 -10.65 -15.36 8.84
CA GLU A 65 -10.35 -16.79 8.90
C GLU A 65 -9.77 -17.30 7.57
N ILE A 66 -10.40 -16.94 6.44
CA ILE A 66 -9.95 -17.34 5.10
C ILE A 66 -8.57 -16.74 4.79
N LEU A 67 -8.37 -15.45 5.08
CA LEU A 67 -7.09 -14.77 4.83
C LEU A 67 -5.96 -15.28 5.74
N ALA A 68 -6.27 -15.76 6.94
CA ALA A 68 -5.32 -16.39 7.86
C ALA A 68 -4.96 -17.83 7.45
N SER A 69 -5.85 -18.50 6.69
CA SER A 69 -5.63 -19.86 6.20
C SER A 69 -4.58 -19.96 5.08
N GLU A 70 -4.31 -21.19 4.65
CA GLU A 70 -3.43 -21.48 3.51
C GLU A 70 -3.90 -20.81 2.21
N GLU A 71 -5.21 -20.76 1.98
CA GLU A 71 -5.80 -20.09 0.82
C GLU A 71 -5.39 -18.61 0.78
N GLY A 72 -5.45 -17.93 1.94
CA GLY A 72 -5.00 -16.55 2.07
C GLY A 72 -3.51 -16.35 1.79
N ARG A 73 -2.66 -17.33 2.13
CA ARG A 73 -1.22 -17.29 1.79
C ARG A 73 -1.02 -17.34 0.27
N GLN A 74 -1.67 -18.28 -0.41
CA GLN A 74 -1.60 -18.42 -1.87
C GLN A 74 -2.13 -17.19 -2.60
N LEU A 75 -3.25 -16.61 -2.13
CA LEU A 75 -3.79 -15.37 -2.68
C LEU A 75 -2.81 -14.20 -2.57
N ARG A 76 -2.10 -14.07 -1.45
CA ARG A 76 -1.08 -13.03 -1.26
C ARG A 76 0.13 -13.23 -2.17
N GLU A 77 0.60 -14.46 -2.34
CA GLU A 77 1.71 -14.75 -3.26
C GLU A 77 1.34 -14.41 -4.69
N LYS A 78 0.15 -14.83 -5.14
CA LYS A 78 -0.38 -14.48 -6.46
C LYS A 78 -0.55 -12.97 -6.63
N HIS A 79 -1.03 -12.28 -5.60
CA HIS A 79 -1.14 -10.82 -5.60
C HIS A 79 0.21 -10.15 -5.85
N GLN A 80 1.24 -10.54 -5.08
CA GLN A 80 2.58 -9.95 -5.20
C GLN A 80 3.23 -10.28 -6.54
N ALA A 81 3.04 -11.49 -7.05
CA ALA A 81 3.50 -11.87 -8.39
C ALA A 81 2.85 -11.01 -9.48
N ASN A 82 1.55 -10.73 -9.38
CA ASN A 82 0.84 -9.86 -10.32
C ASN A 82 1.32 -8.40 -10.24
N VAL A 83 1.50 -7.88 -9.04
CA VAL A 83 2.07 -6.53 -8.81
C VAL A 83 3.44 -6.41 -9.46
N LYS A 84 4.33 -7.40 -9.23
CA LYS A 84 5.69 -7.42 -9.80
C LYS A 84 5.65 -7.48 -11.32
N HIS A 85 4.77 -8.32 -11.89
CA HIS A 85 4.57 -8.39 -13.34
C HIS A 85 4.15 -7.04 -13.93
N LEU A 86 3.07 -6.45 -13.41
CA LEU A 86 2.56 -5.16 -13.91
C LEU A 86 3.59 -4.03 -13.77
N ARG A 87 4.27 -3.96 -12.62
CA ARG A 87 5.33 -2.97 -12.38
C ARG A 87 6.45 -3.11 -13.43
N ASN A 88 6.91 -4.32 -13.69
CA ASN A 88 7.97 -4.58 -14.66
C ASN A 88 7.54 -4.20 -16.09
N GLU A 89 6.31 -4.50 -16.49
CA GLU A 89 5.80 -4.13 -17.81
C GLU A 89 5.68 -2.60 -17.98
N LEU A 90 5.22 -1.89 -16.95
CA LEU A 90 5.17 -0.43 -16.97
C LEU A 90 6.57 0.21 -17.04
N LEU A 91 7.52 -0.35 -16.29
CA LEU A 91 8.91 0.11 -16.31
C LEU A 91 9.58 -0.14 -17.66
N LYS A 92 9.34 -1.31 -18.29
CA LYS A 92 9.85 -1.64 -19.63
C LYS A 92 9.36 -0.67 -20.70
N ARG A 93 8.12 -0.19 -20.57
CA ARG A 93 7.52 0.81 -21.48
C ARG A 93 7.98 2.25 -21.19
N GLY A 94 8.72 2.47 -20.10
CA GLY A 94 9.27 3.79 -19.75
C GLY A 94 8.29 4.73 -19.06
N PHE A 95 7.23 4.20 -18.44
CA PHE A 95 6.32 5.05 -17.66
C PHE A 95 7.00 5.57 -16.38
N PRO A 96 6.64 6.80 -15.93
CA PRO A 96 7.14 7.40 -14.69
C PRO A 96 6.50 6.74 -13.45
N VAL A 97 6.84 5.47 -13.22
CA VAL A 97 6.38 4.68 -12.07
C VAL A 97 7.16 5.06 -10.83
N GLU A 98 6.47 5.45 -9.77
CA GLU A 98 7.09 5.67 -8.46
C GLU A 98 7.46 4.33 -7.81
N HIS A 99 8.67 4.28 -7.29
CA HIS A 99 9.18 3.08 -6.66
C HIS A 99 8.60 2.89 -5.26
N THR A 100 7.86 1.81 -5.04
CA THR A 100 7.26 1.49 -3.75
C THR A 100 7.30 -0.03 -3.48
N PRO A 101 7.59 -0.47 -2.24
CA PRO A 101 7.56 -1.89 -1.88
C PRO A 101 6.13 -2.46 -1.71
N SER A 102 5.11 -1.61 -1.86
CA SER A 102 3.70 -1.98 -1.69
C SER A 102 3.11 -2.62 -2.95
N HIS A 103 1.88 -3.13 -2.81
CA HIS A 103 1.04 -3.62 -3.92
C HIS A 103 0.40 -2.49 -4.74
N ILE A 104 0.52 -1.24 -4.27
CA ILE A 104 0.03 -0.05 -4.96
C ILE A 104 1.12 0.44 -5.90
N ILE A 105 0.79 0.64 -7.17
CA ILE A 105 1.74 1.13 -8.19
C ILE A 105 1.31 2.55 -8.59
N PRO A 106 2.02 3.60 -8.14
CA PRO A 106 1.73 4.97 -8.50
C PRO A 106 2.41 5.34 -9.83
N ILE A 107 1.68 5.95 -10.75
CA ILE A 107 2.24 6.55 -11.98
C ILE A 107 2.12 8.06 -11.88
N LYS A 108 3.24 8.77 -11.82
CA LYS A 108 3.26 10.22 -11.64
C LYS A 108 3.01 10.95 -12.96
N ILE A 109 2.09 11.91 -12.95
CA ILE A 109 1.80 12.79 -14.09
C ILE A 109 2.19 14.23 -13.75
N GLY A 110 1.85 14.71 -12.54
CA GLY A 110 2.21 16.04 -12.05
C GLY A 110 1.37 17.19 -12.61
N ASN A 111 0.29 16.91 -13.33
CA ASN A 111 -0.69 17.90 -13.76
C ASN A 111 -2.12 17.36 -13.57
N PRO A 112 -3.01 18.07 -12.86
CA PRO A 112 -4.35 17.59 -12.55
C PRO A 112 -5.26 17.44 -13.78
N LEU A 113 -5.14 18.34 -14.76
CA LEU A 113 -5.97 18.31 -15.97
C LEU A 113 -5.57 17.13 -16.87
N GLN A 114 -4.27 16.91 -17.03
CA GLN A 114 -3.77 15.76 -17.79
C GLN A 114 -4.09 14.45 -17.10
N CYS A 115 -3.96 14.38 -15.76
CA CYS A 115 -4.31 13.19 -14.99
C CYS A 115 -5.79 12.82 -15.14
N GLY A 116 -6.69 13.82 -15.09
CA GLY A 116 -8.12 13.64 -15.38
C GLY A 116 -8.38 13.17 -16.81
N ALA A 117 -7.72 13.79 -17.80
CA ALA A 117 -7.88 13.41 -19.21
C ALA A 117 -7.45 11.96 -19.48
N VAL A 118 -6.32 11.51 -18.91
CA VAL A 118 -5.87 10.11 -19.02
C VAL A 118 -6.92 9.16 -18.44
N SER A 119 -7.40 9.44 -17.22
CA SER A 119 -8.43 8.63 -16.55
C SER A 119 -9.72 8.54 -17.38
N ASP A 120 -10.18 9.67 -17.92
CA ASP A 120 -11.41 9.74 -18.71
C ASP A 120 -11.29 8.99 -20.04
N MET A 121 -10.15 9.13 -20.73
CA MET A 121 -9.89 8.47 -22.02
C MET A 121 -9.77 6.96 -21.84
N LEU A 122 -9.04 6.51 -20.82
CA LEU A 122 -8.95 5.09 -20.45
C LEU A 122 -10.33 4.48 -20.19
N LEU A 123 -11.20 5.21 -19.50
CA LEU A 123 -12.55 4.73 -19.20
C LEU A 123 -13.44 4.72 -20.45
N LYS A 124 -13.46 5.81 -21.22
CA LYS A 124 -14.40 5.98 -22.35
C LYS A 124 -14.01 5.17 -23.58
N GLU A 125 -12.72 5.09 -23.89
CA GLU A 125 -12.26 4.49 -25.14
C GLU A 125 -11.76 3.05 -24.95
N LYS A 126 -11.14 2.77 -23.80
CA LYS A 126 -10.50 1.48 -23.52
C LYS A 126 -11.27 0.62 -22.53
N GLY A 127 -12.22 1.20 -21.80
CA GLY A 127 -13.02 0.51 -20.79
C GLY A 127 -12.28 0.24 -19.47
N HIS A 128 -11.14 0.89 -19.22
CA HIS A 128 -10.35 0.73 -18.00
C HIS A 128 -10.67 1.83 -16.98
N TYR A 129 -11.16 1.45 -15.81
CA TYR A 129 -11.41 2.41 -14.72
C TYR A 129 -10.18 2.55 -13.83
N ILE A 130 -9.45 3.65 -14.00
CA ILE A 130 -8.30 4.01 -13.15
C ILE A 130 -8.49 5.41 -12.60
N GLN A 131 -8.60 5.52 -11.29
CA GLN A 131 -8.85 6.80 -10.64
C GLN A 131 -7.60 7.71 -10.65
N ALA A 132 -7.76 8.90 -11.22
CA ALA A 132 -6.84 10.02 -11.03
C ALA A 132 -6.88 10.53 -9.59
N ILE A 133 -5.71 10.62 -8.95
CA ILE A 133 -5.56 11.20 -7.61
C ILE A 133 -4.97 12.59 -7.74
N ASN A 134 -5.80 13.58 -7.42
CA ASN A 134 -5.47 15.00 -7.45
C ASN A 134 -5.54 15.60 -6.03
N TYR A 135 -5.20 16.88 -5.91
CA TYR A 135 -5.43 17.67 -4.69
C TYR A 135 -6.91 17.58 -4.24
N PRO A 136 -7.23 17.45 -2.94
CA PRO A 136 -6.38 17.58 -1.74
C PRO A 136 -5.69 16.28 -1.27
N THR A 137 -5.90 15.15 -1.94
CA THR A 137 -5.38 13.85 -1.51
C THR A 137 -3.86 13.74 -1.67
N VAL A 138 -3.31 14.42 -2.68
CA VAL A 138 -1.87 14.56 -2.92
C VAL A 138 -1.51 16.04 -3.13
N ALA A 139 -0.26 16.41 -2.88
CA ALA A 139 0.22 17.77 -3.10
C ALA A 139 0.08 18.17 -4.58
N ARG A 140 -0.07 19.47 -4.83
CA ARG A 140 -0.12 20.02 -6.20
C ARG A 140 1.21 19.75 -6.91
N GLY A 141 1.17 19.22 -8.13
CA GLY A 141 2.36 18.79 -8.88
C GLY A 141 2.81 17.35 -8.59
N GLU A 142 2.11 16.64 -7.68
CA GLU A 142 2.31 15.22 -7.40
C GLU A 142 1.10 14.37 -7.79
N GLU A 143 0.29 14.86 -8.73
CA GLU A 143 -0.85 14.13 -9.27
C GLU A 143 -0.40 12.83 -9.91
N LYS A 144 -1.11 11.75 -9.57
CA LYS A 144 -0.71 10.40 -9.94
C LYS A 144 -1.91 9.50 -10.17
N LEU A 145 -1.73 8.50 -11.03
CA LEU A 145 -2.66 7.38 -11.18
C LEU A 145 -2.31 6.30 -10.16
N ARG A 146 -3.33 5.74 -9.51
CA ARG A 146 -3.15 4.66 -8.52
C ARG A 146 -3.63 3.34 -9.08
N LEU A 147 -2.68 2.50 -9.50
CA LEU A 147 -2.97 1.13 -9.90
C LEU A 147 -2.93 0.22 -8.67
N ALA A 148 -3.91 -0.67 -8.56
CA ALA A 148 -3.99 -1.68 -7.51
C ALA A 148 -4.46 -3.00 -8.14
N PRO A 149 -3.54 -3.77 -8.76
CA PRO A 149 -3.89 -5.07 -9.33
C PRO A 149 -4.34 -6.02 -8.21
N THR A 150 -5.23 -6.95 -8.51
CA THR A 150 -5.70 -7.97 -7.56
C THR A 150 -5.25 -9.37 -8.01
N PRO A 151 -5.35 -10.41 -7.18
CA PRO A 151 -5.06 -11.80 -7.57
C PRO A 151 -5.89 -12.32 -8.75
N HIS A 152 -7.02 -11.68 -9.04
CA HIS A 152 -7.94 -12.08 -10.10
C HIS A 152 -7.67 -11.39 -11.44
N HIS A 153 -6.77 -10.42 -11.48
CA HIS A 153 -6.31 -9.84 -12.75
C HIS A 153 -5.36 -10.84 -13.44
N SER A 154 -5.72 -11.28 -14.64
CA SER A 154 -4.87 -12.15 -15.45
C SER A 154 -3.71 -11.36 -16.06
N LYS A 155 -2.63 -12.06 -16.44
CA LYS A 155 -1.49 -11.44 -17.12
C LYS A 155 -1.89 -10.79 -18.44
N GLU A 156 -2.82 -11.38 -19.17
CA GLU A 156 -3.36 -10.84 -20.42
C GLU A 156 -4.07 -9.50 -20.20
N LEU A 157 -4.91 -9.40 -19.16
CA LEU A 157 -5.58 -8.13 -18.81
C LEU A 157 -4.56 -7.05 -18.42
N MET A 158 -3.52 -7.42 -17.67
CA MET A 158 -2.45 -6.49 -17.29
C MET A 158 -1.64 -6.03 -18.50
N ASN A 159 -1.30 -6.92 -19.43
CA ASN A 159 -0.56 -6.58 -20.64
C ASN A 159 -1.40 -5.67 -21.55
N LYS A 160 -2.69 -6.00 -21.74
CA LYS A 160 -3.62 -5.17 -22.50
C LYS A 160 -3.77 -3.77 -21.88
N LEU A 161 -3.87 -3.68 -20.56
CA LEU A 161 -3.91 -2.40 -19.87
C LEU A 161 -2.66 -1.55 -20.15
N VAL A 162 -1.48 -2.16 -20.13
CA VAL A 162 -0.22 -1.45 -20.41
C VAL A 162 -0.14 -0.97 -21.86
N GLU A 163 -0.65 -1.76 -22.81
CA GLU A 163 -0.77 -1.38 -24.23
C GLU A 163 -1.73 -0.21 -24.41
N ASP A 164 -2.96 -0.34 -23.91
CA ASP A 164 -3.99 0.70 -23.98
C ASP A 164 -3.52 2.01 -23.30
N LEU A 165 -2.83 1.90 -22.16
CA LEU A 165 -2.23 3.03 -21.48
C LEU A 165 -1.17 3.71 -22.34
N SER A 166 -0.36 2.94 -23.08
CA SER A 166 0.69 3.51 -23.94
C SER A 166 0.12 4.27 -25.13
N GLU A 167 -1.01 3.83 -25.67
CA GLU A 167 -1.72 4.55 -26.74
C GLU A 167 -2.28 5.89 -26.23
N VAL A 168 -2.98 5.87 -25.09
CA VAL A 168 -3.51 7.09 -24.44
C VAL A 168 -2.39 8.06 -24.08
N TRP A 169 -1.25 7.56 -23.59
CA TRP A 169 -0.09 8.37 -23.24
C TRP A 169 0.51 9.09 -24.46
N ALA A 170 0.56 8.39 -25.61
CA ALA A 170 1.04 8.94 -26.86
C ALA A 170 0.09 10.00 -27.42
N GLU A 171 -1.22 9.76 -27.36
CA GLU A 171 -2.25 10.70 -27.81
C GLU A 171 -2.21 12.02 -27.03
N LEU A 172 -2.06 11.93 -25.70
CA LEU A 172 -1.95 13.09 -24.82
C LEU A 172 -0.54 13.71 -24.80
N LYS A 173 0.38 13.19 -25.63
CA LYS A 173 1.77 13.67 -25.78
C LYS A 173 2.50 13.83 -24.44
N LEU A 174 2.24 12.90 -23.51
CA LEU A 174 2.84 12.94 -22.19
C LEU A 174 4.28 12.42 -22.26
N PRO A 175 5.22 13.01 -21.50
CA PRO A 175 6.59 12.54 -21.47
C PRO A 175 6.68 11.14 -20.84
N LEU A 176 7.39 10.23 -21.50
CA LEU A 176 7.81 8.97 -20.91
C LEU A 176 9.07 9.25 -20.08
N GLY A 177 8.85 9.49 -18.79
CA GLY A 177 9.92 9.66 -17.83
C GLY A 177 10.50 8.30 -17.46
N GLY A 178 11.56 7.86 -18.16
CA GLY A 178 12.36 6.72 -17.74
C GLY A 178 12.75 6.81 -16.26
N LEU A 179 12.94 5.64 -15.61
CA LEU A 179 13.09 5.47 -14.16
C LEU A 179 13.57 6.74 -13.42
N GLN A 180 12.63 7.49 -12.82
CA GLN A 180 12.96 8.52 -11.84
C GLN A 180 13.15 7.89 -10.46
N CYS A 181 13.96 6.84 -10.39
CA CYS A 181 14.68 6.54 -9.17
C CYS A 181 16.08 7.09 -9.38
N GLY A 182 16.43 8.15 -8.65
CA GLY A 182 17.85 8.36 -8.38
C GLY A 182 18.38 7.06 -7.79
N GLN A 183 19.63 6.70 -8.07
CA GLN A 183 20.26 5.55 -7.41
C GLN A 183 20.32 5.72 -5.89
N GLU A 184 19.88 6.88 -5.38
CA GLU A 184 19.89 7.31 -4.00
C GLU A 184 18.51 7.81 -3.55
N CYS A 185 18.17 7.53 -2.29
CA CYS A 185 17.00 8.10 -1.63
C CYS A 185 17.11 9.64 -1.56
N LYS A 186 16.06 10.35 -1.99
CA LYS A 186 16.00 11.83 -1.97
C LYS A 186 16.13 12.47 -0.57
N PHE A 187 16.02 11.68 0.49
CA PHE A 187 16.07 12.16 1.88
C PHE A 187 17.38 11.80 2.60
N CYS A 188 17.96 10.62 2.32
CA CYS A 188 19.15 10.13 3.02
C CYS A 188 20.36 9.84 2.13
N HIS A 189 20.26 10.05 0.81
CA HIS A 189 21.32 9.82 -0.19
C HIS A 189 21.95 8.42 -0.20
N GLN A 190 21.30 7.43 0.43
CA GLN A 190 21.74 6.05 0.45
C GLN A 190 21.18 5.27 -0.75
N PRO A 191 21.89 4.23 -1.22
CA PRO A 191 21.41 3.40 -2.31
C PRO A 191 20.11 2.69 -1.94
N ILE A 192 19.17 2.68 -2.88
CA ILE A 192 17.85 2.08 -2.68
C ILE A 192 18.02 0.56 -2.71
N LEU A 193 18.00 -0.07 -1.53
CA LEU A 193 18.27 -1.49 -1.34
C LEU A 193 17.05 -2.36 -1.70
N PHE A 194 16.72 -2.38 -2.99
CA PHE A 194 15.48 -2.95 -3.54
C PHE A 194 15.29 -4.44 -3.23
N ASP A 195 16.34 -5.24 -3.41
CA ASP A 195 16.29 -6.68 -3.19
C ASP A 195 16.00 -7.02 -1.72
N LEU A 196 16.44 -6.17 -0.78
CA LEU A 196 16.22 -6.40 0.65
C LEU A 196 14.78 -6.12 1.09
N PHE A 197 14.07 -5.18 0.45
CA PHE A 197 12.67 -4.89 0.76
C PHE A 197 11.69 -5.82 0.06
N GLU A 198 12.05 -6.39 -1.10
CA GLU A 198 11.23 -7.41 -1.80
C GLU A 198 11.42 -8.82 -1.22
N SER A 199 12.58 -9.11 -0.61
CA SER A 199 12.86 -10.42 0.00
C SER A 199 12.16 -10.54 1.35
N ARG A 200 11.11 -11.36 1.44
CA ARG A 200 10.58 -11.80 2.76
C ARG A 200 11.57 -12.71 3.50
N GLU A 201 12.54 -13.30 2.79
CA GLU A 201 13.68 -13.98 3.39
C GLU A 201 14.83 -13.01 3.57
N ASN A 202 15.04 -12.58 4.82
CA ASN A 202 16.28 -11.96 5.25
C ASN A 202 17.43 -12.94 4.93
N SER A 203 18.19 -12.67 3.87
CA SER A 203 19.53 -13.23 3.77
C SER A 203 20.33 -12.67 4.93
N ARG A 204 20.54 -13.51 5.95
CA ARG A 204 21.45 -13.24 7.06
C ARG A 204 22.85 -13.00 6.48
N ASN A 205 23.19 -11.75 6.18
CA ASN A 205 24.52 -11.17 6.24
C ASN A 205 24.54 -9.81 5.53
N SER A 206 24.54 -8.73 6.29
CA SER A 206 25.53 -7.66 6.10
C SER A 206 25.53 -6.74 7.32
N MET A 207 26.72 -6.61 7.89
CA MET A 207 27.05 -5.77 9.04
C MET A 207 26.69 -4.30 8.74
N HIS A 208 25.63 -3.78 9.35
CA HIS A 208 25.32 -2.35 9.31
C HIS A 208 25.50 -1.75 10.72
N ASN A 209 26.74 -1.35 11.02
CA ASN A 209 27.05 -0.51 12.18
C ASN A 209 26.84 0.95 11.79
N CYS A 210 25.66 1.51 12.08
CA CYS A 210 25.41 2.94 11.94
C CYS A 210 25.37 3.58 13.35
N ASN A 211 26.24 4.57 13.57
CA ASN A 211 26.44 5.22 14.88
C ASN A 211 25.45 6.40 15.15
N ILE A 212 24.33 6.46 14.43
CA ILE A 212 23.31 7.51 14.62
C ILE A 212 22.21 6.98 15.54
N PRO A 213 21.89 7.67 16.66
CA PRO A 213 20.80 7.24 17.53
C PRO A 213 19.45 7.27 16.78
N ASN A 214 18.70 6.17 16.85
CA ASN A 214 17.38 5.97 16.21
C ASN A 214 17.36 5.98 14.68
N CYS A 215 18.38 5.41 14.02
CA CYS A 215 18.31 5.17 12.58
C CYS A 215 17.19 4.14 12.25
N PRO A 216 16.20 4.46 11.41
CA PRO A 216 15.12 3.54 11.03
C PRO A 216 15.62 2.30 10.25
N GLN A 217 16.85 2.31 9.75
CA GLN A 217 17.50 1.14 9.15
C GLN A 217 18.09 0.17 10.20
N ILE A 218 18.48 0.66 11.39
CA ILE A 218 18.93 -0.20 12.49
C ILE A 218 17.72 -0.80 13.22
N VAL A 219 16.66 -0.01 13.42
CA VAL A 219 15.42 -0.47 14.09
C VAL A 219 14.66 -1.53 13.27
N ALA A 220 14.89 -1.58 11.96
CA ALA A 220 14.38 -2.62 11.07
C ALA A 220 15.21 -3.93 11.09
N ALA A 221 16.40 -3.93 11.71
CA ALA A 221 17.15 -5.15 11.98
C ALA A 221 16.67 -5.73 13.33
N PRO A 222 16.10 -6.95 13.38
CA PRO A 222 15.79 -7.57 14.66
C PRO A 222 17.09 -7.88 15.42
N ALA A 223 17.02 -7.76 16.75
CA ALA A 223 18.03 -8.26 17.67
C ALA A 223 18.30 -9.77 17.47
#